data_AF-A0A2N2WGT1-F1
#
_entry.id   AF-A0A2N2WGT1-F1
#
_cell.length_a   1.000
_cell.length_b   1.000
_cell.length_c   1.000
_cell.angle_alpha   90.00
_cell.angle_beta   90.00
_cell.angle_gamma   90.00
#
_symmetry.space_group_name_H-M   'P 1'
#
loop_
_entity.id
_entity.type
_entity.pdbx_description
1 polymer ?
#
loop_
_entity_poly.entity_id
_entity_poly.type
_entity_poly.pdbx_seq_one_letter_code
_entity_poly.pdbx_strand_id
1 'polypeptide(L)'
;MKTSIFAAYLLLMLNVLSLSAQESLLQKKISISAANEPIEVFLKRLSLLSNAEFSYNSDIVAENTLVTVSAVEQSVDKILQQCFGKEYLFRTVGNHIVILKKTGRPESNKETGITTFSGRVLDSKTLLPLANTTIFDMAFMQSALTDSSGKFSVAIKPRTNKIAFRFSKVGYRDTLFIVNAQSTKLFDVYLNKIPDTIPKLAMKIATGIQISDTGSMIIVEKFVVQEMLINSFNTFIADKRIAQLSLLPQWGTNRRMSGSVVNHFSINLLAGYSYGVSGVEIGGVANINQKNVNGLQLGAVMNITGGDVNGFQAAGLLNRNIGKMNGFQVSCVSNTVADTICGVQLSGLSNVAHSDVYGCQVSFVSNIAKGNHTGSQIGGLFNYALRPRFQLGLINIADTSDGFPIGVINIIKHGYYSVSFVTDELLYGTVLFGMGTSKMHSYLGLSARSVNGNNSWGFCYGLGSQLMPQRKIGFSVMLLATIISPGTGFDQSTISRATLSVMPDIRIVKSCYLAFGPTTNMFVSASNNAFVDEVIGEMISTRGWSSSSITTQYHLWFGVQSRFRLVL
;
A
#
# COMPACT_ATOMS: atom_id res chain seq x y z
N MET A 1 38.65 19.67 -4.27
CA MET A 1 38.81 18.56 -5.23
C MET A 1 37.74 17.47 -5.14
N LYS A 2 37.25 17.06 -3.96
CA LYS A 2 36.25 15.98 -3.85
C LYS A 2 34.82 16.36 -4.31
N THR A 3 34.44 17.64 -4.25
CA THR A 3 33.13 18.14 -4.70
C THR A 3 33.02 18.25 -6.22
N SER A 4 34.12 18.55 -6.90
CA SER A 4 34.19 18.69 -8.36
C SER A 4 34.08 17.35 -9.09
N ILE A 5 34.60 16.27 -8.49
CA ILE A 5 34.52 14.91 -9.05
C ILE A 5 33.09 14.35 -8.93
N PHE A 6 32.36 14.68 -7.87
CA PHE A 6 30.97 14.26 -7.69
C PHE A 6 30.04 14.94 -8.71
N ALA A 7 30.25 16.23 -9.00
CA ALA A 7 29.51 16.94 -10.05
C ALA A 7 29.79 16.39 -11.45
N ALA A 8 31.05 15.99 -11.74
CA ALA A 8 31.40 15.34 -13.01
C ALA A 8 30.77 13.94 -13.15
N TYR A 9 30.70 13.16 -12.07
CA TYR A 9 30.01 11.86 -12.06
C TYR A 9 28.49 12.00 -12.21
N LEU A 10 27.90 13.05 -11.63
CA LEU A 10 26.48 13.36 -11.78
C LEU A 10 26.14 13.79 -13.22
N LEU A 11 27.01 14.57 -13.88
CA LEU A 11 26.88 14.94 -15.29
C LEU A 11 27.12 13.76 -16.26
N LEU A 12 27.98 12.80 -15.92
CA LEU A 12 28.18 11.58 -16.72
C LEU A 12 26.98 10.62 -16.61
N MET A 13 26.35 10.52 -15.43
CA MET A 13 25.14 9.70 -15.21
C MET A 13 23.88 10.29 -15.85
N LEU A 14 23.84 11.61 -16.07
CA LEU A 14 22.76 12.28 -16.81
C LEU A 14 22.77 11.97 -18.33
N ASN A 15 23.87 11.45 -18.88
CA ASN A 15 23.97 11.07 -20.30
C ASN A 15 23.62 9.60 -20.60
N VAL A 16 23.30 8.79 -19.58
CA VAL A 16 22.92 7.37 -19.74
C VAL A 16 21.42 7.13 -19.53
N LEU A 17 20.64 8.18 -19.29
CA LEU A 17 19.20 8.15 -19.54
C LEU A 17 18.98 8.20 -21.05
N SER A 18 19.15 7.05 -21.70
CA SER A 18 18.45 6.80 -22.96
C SER A 18 16.97 6.99 -22.64
N LEU A 19 16.42 8.17 -22.96
CA LEU A 19 15.01 8.30 -23.21
C LEU A 19 14.72 7.18 -24.21
N SER A 20 14.11 6.10 -23.73
CA SER A 20 13.36 5.22 -24.60
C SER A 20 12.19 6.08 -25.07
N ALA A 21 12.46 6.91 -26.07
CA ALA A 21 11.44 7.59 -26.83
C ALA A 21 10.55 6.46 -27.32
N GLN A 22 9.35 6.38 -26.74
CA GLN A 22 8.37 5.39 -27.11
C GLN A 22 8.23 5.47 -28.63
N GLU A 23 8.68 4.43 -29.34
CA GLU A 23 8.64 4.42 -30.80
C GLU A 23 7.19 4.72 -31.21
N SER A 24 7.01 5.82 -31.94
CA SER A 24 5.71 6.15 -32.51
C SER A 24 5.24 4.95 -33.32
N LEU A 25 4.02 4.46 -33.08
CA LEU A 25 3.46 3.28 -33.77
C LEU A 25 3.56 3.39 -35.30
N LEU A 26 3.51 4.62 -35.81
CA LEU A 26 3.68 4.94 -37.23
C LEU A 26 5.12 4.79 -37.74
N GLN A 27 6.11 4.94 -36.88
CA GLN A 27 7.54 4.84 -37.21
C GLN A 27 8.10 3.43 -37.03
N LYS A 28 7.38 2.54 -36.35
CA LYS A 28 7.79 1.14 -36.17
C LYS A 28 8.03 0.48 -37.53
N LYS A 29 9.20 -0.14 -37.69
CA LYS A 29 9.59 -0.82 -38.93
C LYS A 29 9.11 -2.27 -38.93
N ILE A 30 8.43 -2.68 -39.99
CA ILE A 30 7.95 -4.05 -40.15
C ILE A 30 8.10 -4.51 -41.61
N SER A 31 8.12 -5.83 -41.78
CA SER A 31 8.13 -6.48 -43.09
C SER A 31 6.80 -7.20 -43.31
N ILE A 32 6.09 -6.85 -44.39
CA ILE A 32 4.79 -7.44 -44.75
C ILE A 32 4.61 -7.43 -46.26
N SER A 33 4.02 -8.50 -46.80
CA SER A 33 3.60 -8.57 -48.19
C SER A 33 2.12 -8.97 -48.30
N ALA A 34 1.47 -8.37 -49.29
CA ALA A 34 0.09 -8.61 -49.67
C ALA A 34 -0.04 -8.45 -51.18
N ALA A 35 -0.76 -9.37 -51.81
CA ALA A 35 -1.06 -9.32 -53.24
C ALA A 35 -2.57 -9.48 -53.42
N ASN A 36 -3.24 -8.44 -53.90
CA ASN A 36 -4.67 -8.39 -54.12
C ASN A 36 -5.51 -8.86 -52.90
N GLU A 37 -5.10 -8.43 -51.70
CA GLU A 37 -5.70 -8.84 -50.44
C GLU A 37 -6.77 -7.81 -50.01
N PRO A 38 -7.95 -8.23 -49.48
CA PRO A 38 -8.92 -7.29 -48.93
C PRO A 38 -8.32 -6.45 -47.80
N ILE A 39 -8.60 -5.14 -47.81
CA ILE A 39 -8.00 -4.18 -46.89
C ILE A 39 -8.20 -4.56 -45.41
N GLU A 40 -9.36 -5.12 -45.06
CA GLU A 40 -9.64 -5.55 -43.68
C GLU A 40 -8.71 -6.69 -43.24
N VAL A 41 -8.45 -7.65 -44.12
CA VAL A 41 -7.56 -8.80 -43.86
C VAL A 41 -6.12 -8.30 -43.75
N PHE A 42 -5.71 -7.42 -44.66
CA PHE A 42 -4.40 -6.79 -44.62
C PHE A 42 -4.17 -6.00 -43.33
N LEU A 43 -5.11 -5.14 -42.93
CA LEU A 43 -5.02 -4.34 -41.69
C LEU A 43 -4.99 -5.22 -40.43
N LYS A 44 -5.70 -6.35 -40.41
CA LYS A 44 -5.63 -7.33 -39.31
C LYS A 44 -4.23 -7.93 -39.18
N ARG A 45 -3.61 -8.34 -40.30
CA ARG A 45 -2.23 -8.85 -40.31
C ARG A 45 -1.23 -7.76 -39.90
N LEU A 46 -1.43 -6.54 -40.41
CA LEU A 46 -0.63 -5.38 -40.06
C LEU A 46 -0.74 -5.05 -38.56
N SER A 47 -1.93 -5.20 -37.97
CA SER A 47 -2.17 -4.98 -36.53
C SER A 47 -1.35 -5.94 -35.68
N LEU A 48 -1.33 -7.23 -36.05
CA LEU A 48 -0.54 -8.25 -35.36
C LEU A 48 0.98 -7.95 -35.38
N LEU A 49 1.51 -7.49 -36.51
CA LEU A 49 2.95 -7.20 -36.66
C LEU A 49 3.37 -5.87 -36.02
N SER A 50 2.56 -4.82 -36.21
CA SER A 50 2.82 -3.50 -35.66
C SER A 50 2.48 -3.40 -34.18
N ASN A 51 1.65 -4.31 -33.66
CA ASN A 51 0.99 -4.19 -32.37
C ASN A 51 0.13 -2.91 -32.27
N ALA A 52 -0.36 -2.39 -33.40
CA ALA A 52 -1.21 -1.19 -33.49
C ALA A 52 -2.58 -1.54 -34.09
N GLU A 53 -3.66 -1.07 -33.48
CA GLU A 53 -5.02 -1.33 -33.96
C GLU A 53 -5.46 -0.27 -34.97
N PHE A 54 -6.16 -0.66 -36.04
CA PHE A 54 -6.56 0.29 -37.09
C PHE A 54 -8.03 0.69 -36.96
N SER A 55 -8.30 1.99 -36.99
CA SER A 55 -9.66 2.53 -36.97
C SER A 55 -9.90 3.46 -38.15
N TYR A 56 -10.99 3.25 -38.88
CA TYR A 56 -11.39 4.07 -40.02
C TYR A 56 -12.90 4.06 -40.16
N ASN A 57 -13.43 5.08 -40.85
CA ASN A 57 -14.84 5.11 -41.22
C ASN A 57 -15.01 4.34 -42.55
N SER A 58 -15.96 3.41 -42.60
CA SER A 58 -16.30 2.59 -43.78
C SER A 58 -16.72 3.43 -44.99
N ASP A 59 -17.26 4.63 -44.76
CA ASP A 59 -17.61 5.58 -45.83
C ASP A 59 -16.37 6.15 -46.55
N ILE A 60 -15.19 6.02 -45.93
CA ILE A 60 -13.93 6.55 -46.46
C ILE A 60 -13.14 5.46 -47.20
N VAL A 61 -13.25 4.21 -46.76
CA VAL A 61 -12.57 3.05 -47.37
C VAL A 61 -13.61 1.96 -47.59
N ALA A 62 -13.95 1.69 -48.86
CA ALA A 62 -14.91 0.65 -49.20
C ALA A 62 -14.40 -0.74 -48.75
N GLU A 63 -15.28 -1.58 -48.21
CA GLU A 63 -14.93 -2.92 -47.66
C GLU A 63 -14.23 -3.83 -48.69
N ASN A 64 -14.53 -3.67 -49.98
CA ASN A 64 -13.92 -4.44 -51.07
C ASN A 64 -12.64 -3.83 -51.64
N THR A 65 -12.02 -2.86 -50.97
CA THR A 65 -10.76 -2.28 -51.42
C THR A 65 -9.67 -3.35 -51.33
N LEU A 66 -9.08 -3.72 -52.46
CA LEU A 66 -7.97 -4.68 -52.54
C LEU A 66 -6.65 -3.91 -52.47
N VAL A 67 -5.71 -4.41 -51.68
CA VAL A 67 -4.37 -3.84 -51.53
C VAL A 67 -3.30 -4.80 -52.02
N THR A 68 -2.30 -4.22 -52.69
CA THR A 68 -1.08 -4.92 -53.09
C THR A 68 0.10 -4.11 -52.60
N VAL A 69 0.89 -4.67 -51.68
CA VAL A 69 2.03 -4.00 -51.08
C VAL A 69 3.12 -5.01 -50.74
N SER A 70 4.38 -4.63 -50.94
CA SER A 70 5.54 -5.42 -50.53
C SER A 70 6.52 -4.51 -49.81
N ALA A 71 6.63 -4.71 -48.50
CA ALA A 71 7.43 -3.88 -47.62
C ALA A 71 8.41 -4.74 -46.82
N VAL A 72 9.67 -4.32 -46.77
CA VAL A 72 10.73 -4.93 -45.97
C VAL A 72 11.36 -3.85 -45.10
N GLU A 73 11.30 -4.03 -43.77
CA GLU A 73 11.77 -3.05 -42.77
C GLU A 73 11.29 -1.61 -43.00
N GLN A 74 10.07 -1.43 -43.53
CA GLN A 74 9.50 -0.10 -43.75
C GLN A 74 8.65 0.33 -42.57
N SER A 75 8.60 1.64 -42.32
CA SER A 75 7.73 2.19 -41.28
C SER A 75 6.26 1.95 -41.61
N VAL A 76 5.45 1.69 -40.58
CA VAL A 76 3.99 1.51 -40.72
C VAL A 76 3.35 2.68 -41.49
N ASP A 77 3.78 3.91 -41.26
CA ASP A 77 3.32 5.10 -42.01
C ASP A 77 3.54 4.96 -43.53
N LYS A 78 4.74 4.51 -43.95
CA LYS A 78 5.03 4.33 -45.38
C LYS A 78 4.21 3.19 -45.99
N ILE A 79 4.02 2.11 -45.26
CA ILE A 79 3.20 0.96 -45.69
C ILE A 79 1.75 1.40 -45.90
N LEU A 80 1.19 2.15 -44.95
CA LEU A 80 -0.15 2.70 -45.06
C LEU A 80 -0.28 3.72 -46.19
N GLN A 81 0.72 4.59 -46.40
CA GLN A 81 0.73 5.51 -47.54
C GLN A 81 0.76 4.78 -48.89
N GLN A 82 1.43 3.63 -48.99
CA GLN A 82 1.41 2.79 -50.20
C GLN A 82 0.05 2.14 -50.43
N CYS A 83 -0.65 1.76 -49.36
CA CYS A 83 -1.96 1.11 -49.44
C CYS A 83 -3.11 2.08 -49.75
N PHE A 84 -3.12 3.26 -49.11
CA PHE A 84 -4.23 4.21 -49.20
C PHE A 84 -3.93 5.43 -50.08
N GLY A 85 -2.66 5.70 -50.37
CA GLY A 85 -2.22 6.87 -51.13
C GLY A 85 -2.12 8.15 -50.29
N LYS A 86 -1.72 9.25 -50.96
CA LYS A 86 -1.41 10.53 -50.31
C LYS A 86 -2.65 11.29 -49.80
N GLU A 87 -3.85 10.89 -50.21
CA GLU A 87 -5.12 11.49 -49.79
C GLU A 87 -5.51 11.14 -48.36
N TYR A 88 -4.78 10.23 -47.71
CA TYR A 88 -5.06 9.81 -46.35
C TYR A 88 -4.01 10.33 -45.37
N LEU A 89 -4.42 10.41 -44.11
CA LEU A 89 -3.66 10.94 -42.98
C LEU A 89 -3.80 9.94 -41.83
N PHE A 90 -2.67 9.53 -41.28
CA PHE A 90 -2.63 8.54 -40.20
C PHE A 90 -2.28 9.24 -38.89
N ARG A 91 -3.07 9.02 -37.84
CA ARG A 91 -2.80 9.59 -36.51
C ARG A 91 -2.82 8.51 -35.45
N THR A 92 -1.84 8.53 -34.55
CA THR A 92 -1.76 7.62 -33.40
C THR A 92 -2.57 8.16 -32.23
N VAL A 93 -3.48 7.35 -31.69
CA VAL A 93 -4.24 7.63 -30.46
C VAL A 93 -4.17 6.39 -29.55
N GLY A 94 -3.37 6.47 -28.47
CA GLY A 94 -3.08 5.29 -27.65
C GLY A 94 -2.39 4.21 -28.48
N ASN A 95 -2.98 3.01 -28.52
CA ASN A 95 -2.52 1.91 -29.36
C ASN A 95 -3.17 1.85 -30.76
N HIS A 96 -3.96 2.86 -31.13
CA HIS A 96 -4.69 2.87 -32.40
C HIS A 96 -4.02 3.78 -33.42
N ILE A 97 -3.98 3.36 -34.68
CA ILE A 97 -3.72 4.19 -35.85
C ILE A 97 -5.06 4.48 -36.52
N VAL A 98 -5.44 5.75 -36.48
CA VAL A 98 -6.66 6.28 -37.08
C VAL A 98 -6.36 6.72 -38.51
N ILE A 99 -7.12 6.19 -39.48
CA ILE A 99 -7.03 6.53 -40.90
C ILE A 99 -8.08 7.60 -41.21
N LEU A 100 -7.63 8.75 -41.71
CA LEU A 100 -8.45 9.91 -42.04
C LEU A 100 -8.26 10.29 -43.51
N LYS A 101 -9.30 10.72 -44.22
CA LYS A 101 -9.14 11.39 -45.52
C LYS A 101 -8.72 12.85 -45.31
N LYS A 102 -7.70 13.30 -46.03
CA LYS A 102 -7.30 14.70 -46.16
C LYS A 102 -8.44 15.46 -46.85
N THR A 103 -9.16 16.23 -46.05
CA THR A 103 -10.09 17.26 -46.54
C THR A 103 -9.29 18.56 -46.67
N GLY A 104 -9.40 19.23 -47.82
CA GLY A 104 -8.68 20.49 -48.09
C GLY A 104 -9.08 21.61 -47.11
N ARG A 105 -8.08 22.39 -46.68
CA ARG A 105 -8.09 23.51 -45.69
C ARG A 105 -8.80 23.23 -44.35
N PRO A 106 -8.27 23.72 -43.20
CA PRO A 106 -9.06 23.79 -41.99
C PRO A 106 -10.19 24.79 -42.25
N GLU A 107 -11.40 24.29 -42.52
CA GLU A 107 -12.58 25.14 -42.56
C GLU A 107 -12.71 25.85 -41.22
N SER A 108 -12.93 27.16 -41.30
CA SER A 108 -13.19 28.07 -40.19
C SER A 108 -13.95 27.39 -39.06
N ASN A 109 -13.37 27.40 -37.85
CA ASN A 109 -14.02 26.99 -36.60
C ASN A 109 -15.23 27.89 -36.35
N LYS A 110 -16.37 27.59 -36.99
CA LYS A 110 -17.65 28.12 -36.54
C LYS A 110 -17.99 27.41 -35.24
N GLU A 111 -18.18 28.19 -34.17
CA GLU A 111 -18.73 27.69 -32.92
C GLU A 111 -20.12 27.11 -33.21
N THR A 112 -20.20 25.79 -33.36
CA THR A 112 -21.47 25.08 -33.42
C THR A 112 -22.02 24.95 -32.00
N GLY A 113 -23.33 25.13 -31.85
CA GLY A 113 -24.04 24.86 -30.60
C GLY A 113 -23.91 23.40 -30.15
N ILE A 114 -24.61 23.04 -29.07
CA ILE A 114 -24.64 21.64 -28.62
C ILE A 114 -25.29 20.79 -29.73
N THR A 115 -24.60 19.75 -30.17
CA THR A 115 -25.08 18.77 -31.15
C THR A 115 -25.26 17.42 -30.47
N THR A 116 -26.41 16.79 -30.71
CA THR A 116 -26.73 15.47 -30.17
C THR A 116 -26.46 14.40 -31.22
N PHE A 117 -25.61 13.43 -30.88
CA PHE A 117 -25.31 12.26 -31.70
C PHE A 117 -26.05 11.06 -31.14
N SER A 118 -26.77 10.34 -31.99
CA SER A 118 -27.51 9.15 -31.58
C SER A 118 -27.21 7.98 -32.52
N GLY A 119 -27.36 6.76 -32.02
CA GLY A 119 -27.04 5.56 -32.77
C GLY A 119 -27.31 4.29 -31.97
N ARG A 120 -26.81 3.16 -32.48
CA ARG A 120 -26.93 1.86 -31.83
C ARG A 120 -25.59 1.13 -31.82
N VAL A 121 -25.34 0.34 -30.78
CA VAL A 121 -24.17 -0.53 -30.68
C VAL A 121 -24.60 -1.99 -30.69
N LEU A 122 -23.97 -2.78 -31.56
CA LEU A 122 -24.29 -4.18 -31.80
C LEU A 122 -23.02 -5.04 -31.71
N ASP A 123 -23.17 -6.33 -31.40
CA ASP A 123 -22.12 -7.31 -31.59
C ASP A 123 -21.93 -7.58 -33.09
N SER A 124 -20.69 -7.50 -33.56
CA SER A 124 -20.33 -7.67 -34.98
C SER A 124 -20.70 -9.02 -35.60
N LYS A 125 -20.79 -10.10 -34.81
CA LYS A 125 -21.06 -11.45 -35.31
C LYS A 125 -22.51 -11.87 -35.15
N THR A 126 -23.08 -11.61 -33.98
CA THR A 126 -24.43 -12.04 -33.60
C THR A 126 -25.49 -10.99 -33.93
N LEU A 127 -25.08 -9.74 -34.21
CA LEU A 127 -25.95 -8.58 -34.45
C LEU A 127 -26.88 -8.28 -33.26
N LEU A 128 -26.60 -8.84 -32.07
CA LEU A 128 -27.36 -8.58 -30.86
C LEU A 128 -26.99 -7.21 -30.27
N PRO A 129 -27.95 -6.49 -29.66
CA PRO A 129 -27.68 -5.21 -29.04
C PRO A 129 -26.78 -5.30 -27.81
N LEU A 130 -25.85 -4.35 -27.69
CA LEU A 130 -24.91 -4.27 -26.58
C LEU A 130 -25.32 -3.17 -25.60
N ALA A 131 -25.94 -3.57 -24.50
CA ALA A 131 -26.31 -2.69 -23.40
C ALA A 131 -25.13 -2.29 -22.51
N ASN A 132 -25.22 -1.12 -21.86
CA ASN A 132 -24.17 -0.59 -21.00
C ASN A 132 -22.80 -0.56 -21.69
N THR A 133 -22.78 -0.19 -22.97
CA THR A 133 -21.57 0.16 -23.72
C THR A 133 -21.25 1.62 -23.44
N THR A 134 -20.00 1.92 -23.15
CA THR A 134 -19.54 3.29 -22.91
C THR A 134 -19.16 3.97 -24.22
N ILE A 135 -19.80 5.11 -24.49
CA ILE A 135 -19.53 5.97 -25.63
C ILE A 135 -19.05 7.29 -25.08
N PHE A 136 -17.89 7.76 -25.51
CA PHE A 136 -17.38 9.03 -25.03
C PHE A 136 -16.52 9.76 -26.05
N ASP A 137 -16.48 11.08 -25.91
CA ASP A 137 -15.65 11.95 -26.71
C ASP A 137 -14.25 12.07 -26.08
N MET A 138 -13.22 11.88 -26.89
CA MET A 138 -11.83 11.86 -26.42
C MET A 138 -11.31 13.27 -26.06
N ALA A 139 -12.02 14.34 -26.39
CA ALA A 139 -11.56 15.72 -26.16
C ALA A 139 -12.00 16.25 -24.79
N PHE A 140 -13.27 16.11 -24.45
CA PHE A 140 -13.93 16.66 -23.26
C PHE A 140 -14.46 15.63 -22.28
N MET A 141 -14.31 14.34 -22.59
CA MET A 141 -14.73 13.25 -21.71
C MET A 141 -16.24 13.25 -21.41
N GLN A 142 -17.05 13.81 -22.30
CA GLN A 142 -18.49 13.64 -22.29
C GLN A 142 -18.83 12.22 -22.70
N SER A 143 -19.61 11.53 -21.88
CA SER A 143 -20.00 10.16 -22.13
C SER A 143 -21.51 9.93 -22.06
N ALA A 144 -21.92 8.81 -22.64
CA ALA A 144 -23.24 8.21 -22.56
C ALA A 144 -23.10 6.69 -22.49
N LEU A 145 -24.14 6.01 -21.99
CA LEU A 145 -24.26 4.56 -22.00
C LEU A 145 -25.36 4.13 -22.98
N THR A 146 -25.19 2.96 -23.60
CA THR A 146 -26.29 2.34 -24.34
C THR A 146 -27.35 1.75 -23.41
N ASP A 147 -28.60 1.82 -23.83
CA ASP A 147 -29.72 1.15 -23.17
C ASP A 147 -29.77 -0.37 -23.48
N SER A 148 -30.78 -1.08 -22.96
CA SER A 148 -30.99 -2.52 -23.20
C SER A 148 -31.18 -2.89 -24.67
N SER A 149 -31.61 -1.94 -25.51
CA SER A 149 -31.75 -2.11 -26.97
C SER A 149 -30.47 -1.74 -27.72
N GLY A 150 -29.40 -1.35 -27.03
CA GLY A 150 -28.12 -0.93 -27.59
C GLY A 150 -28.12 0.51 -28.11
N LYS A 151 -29.18 1.30 -27.89
CA LYS A 151 -29.27 2.67 -28.38
C LYS A 151 -28.54 3.63 -27.45
N PHE A 152 -27.90 4.66 -28.02
CA PHE A 152 -27.26 5.73 -27.27
C PHE A 152 -27.64 7.11 -27.82
N SER A 153 -27.51 8.13 -26.96
CA SER A 153 -27.61 9.53 -27.32
C SER A 153 -26.63 10.35 -26.48
N VAL A 154 -25.80 11.15 -27.13
CA VAL A 154 -24.74 11.94 -26.48
C VAL A 154 -24.72 13.36 -27.03
N ALA A 155 -24.87 14.33 -26.14
CA ALA A 155 -24.87 15.75 -26.46
C ALA A 155 -23.48 16.35 -26.24
N ILE A 156 -22.88 16.93 -27.28
CA ILE A 156 -21.51 17.45 -27.27
C ILE A 156 -21.49 18.86 -27.86
N LYS A 157 -20.60 19.71 -27.34
CA LYS A 157 -20.23 20.98 -28.00
C LYS A 157 -18.98 20.75 -28.85
N PRO A 158 -19.08 20.65 -30.19
CA PRO A 158 -17.94 20.38 -31.05
C PRO A 158 -16.96 21.57 -31.06
N ARG A 159 -15.65 21.31 -31.06
CA ARG A 159 -14.61 22.34 -31.28
C ARG A 159 -13.98 22.33 -32.66
N THR A 160 -14.18 21.23 -33.40
CA THR A 160 -13.73 21.10 -34.78
C THR A 160 -14.84 20.41 -35.57
N ASN A 161 -14.79 20.49 -36.89
CA ASN A 161 -15.75 19.80 -37.76
C ASN A 161 -15.67 18.26 -37.65
N LYS A 162 -14.70 17.68 -36.92
CA LYS A 162 -14.60 16.24 -36.68
C LYS A 162 -14.61 15.93 -35.18
N ILE A 163 -15.37 14.92 -34.78
CA ILE A 163 -15.44 14.42 -33.40
C ILE A 163 -15.04 12.95 -33.42
N ALA A 164 -14.10 12.58 -32.54
CA ALA A 164 -13.70 11.19 -32.34
C ALA A 164 -14.39 10.63 -31.09
N PHE A 165 -15.28 9.68 -31.33
CA PHE A 165 -15.93 8.88 -30.30
C PHE A 165 -15.18 7.58 -30.09
N ARG A 166 -15.06 7.17 -28.83
CA ARG A 166 -14.61 5.83 -28.46
C ARG A 166 -15.77 5.03 -27.90
N PHE A 167 -15.91 3.82 -28.41
CA PHE A 167 -16.88 2.83 -27.97
C PHE A 167 -16.12 1.74 -27.24
N SER A 168 -16.49 1.49 -25.98
CA SER A 168 -15.77 0.59 -25.09
C SER A 168 -16.73 -0.27 -24.28
N LYS A 169 -16.45 -1.57 -24.21
CA LYS A 169 -17.25 -2.55 -23.49
C LYS A 169 -16.37 -3.69 -23.00
N VAL A 170 -16.55 -4.09 -21.75
CA VAL A 170 -15.86 -5.25 -21.17
C VAL A 170 -16.05 -6.51 -22.05
N GLY A 171 -14.97 -7.21 -22.36
CA GLY A 171 -14.99 -8.40 -23.22
C GLY A 171 -15.06 -8.11 -24.72
N TYR A 172 -15.05 -6.85 -25.13
CA TYR A 172 -15.02 -6.42 -26.53
C TYR A 172 -13.78 -5.57 -26.80
N ARG A 173 -13.36 -5.54 -28.07
CA ARG A 173 -12.31 -4.63 -28.54
C ARG A 173 -12.90 -3.22 -28.66
N ASP A 174 -12.18 -2.24 -28.12
CA ASP A 174 -12.53 -0.83 -28.27
C ASP A 174 -12.57 -0.45 -29.76
N THR A 175 -13.48 0.45 -30.12
CA THR A 175 -13.59 0.98 -31.50
C THR A 175 -13.61 2.51 -31.48
N LEU A 176 -12.87 3.13 -32.38
CA LEU A 176 -12.87 4.59 -32.57
C LEU A 176 -13.70 4.93 -33.81
N PHE A 177 -14.65 5.85 -33.64
CA PHE A 177 -15.54 6.31 -34.69
C PHE A 177 -15.44 7.82 -34.84
N ILE A 178 -15.20 8.29 -36.07
CA ILE A 178 -15.00 9.72 -36.35
C ILE A 178 -16.12 10.24 -37.22
N VAL A 179 -16.83 11.24 -36.70
CA VAL A 179 -18.00 11.83 -37.35
C VAL A 179 -17.79 13.30 -37.63
N ASN A 180 -18.49 13.80 -38.65
CA ASN A 180 -18.60 15.24 -38.86
C ASN A 180 -19.51 15.84 -37.78
N ALA A 181 -19.08 16.95 -37.18
CA ALA A 181 -19.82 17.68 -36.15
C ALA A 181 -21.24 18.11 -36.59
N GLN A 182 -21.49 18.25 -37.89
CA GLN A 182 -22.78 18.63 -38.46
C GLN A 182 -23.66 17.45 -38.87
N SER A 183 -23.18 16.21 -38.70
CA SER A 183 -23.92 15.02 -39.11
C SER A 183 -25.10 14.74 -38.18
N THR A 184 -26.29 14.60 -38.74
CA THR A 184 -27.53 14.16 -38.06
C THR A 184 -27.84 12.67 -38.29
N LYS A 185 -27.01 11.97 -39.07
CA LYS A 185 -27.20 10.54 -39.38
C LYS A 185 -27.09 9.70 -38.11
N LEU A 186 -27.99 8.72 -37.96
CA LEU A 186 -27.87 7.67 -36.94
C LEU A 186 -26.74 6.71 -37.34
N PHE A 187 -25.95 6.27 -36.36
CA PHE A 187 -24.80 5.39 -36.60
C PHE A 187 -25.01 4.04 -35.93
N ASP A 188 -24.89 2.96 -36.70
CA ASP A 188 -24.75 1.61 -36.16
C ASP A 188 -23.27 1.28 -36.04
N VAL A 189 -22.84 0.99 -34.81
CA VAL A 189 -21.44 0.66 -34.49
C VAL A 189 -21.36 -0.78 -34.04
N TYR A 190 -20.48 -1.55 -34.68
CA TYR A 190 -20.31 -2.97 -34.41
C TYR A 190 -19.04 -3.22 -33.60
N LEU A 191 -19.17 -3.87 -32.44
CA LEU A 191 -18.03 -4.24 -31.60
C LEU A 191 -17.62 -5.70 -31.82
N ASN A 192 -16.31 -5.95 -31.82
CA ASN A 192 -15.73 -7.28 -31.93
C ASN A 192 -15.48 -7.87 -30.55
N LYS A 193 -16.11 -9.01 -30.23
CA LYS A 193 -15.85 -9.73 -28.98
C LYS A 193 -14.39 -10.22 -28.95
N ILE A 194 -13.71 -10.02 -27.81
CA ILE A 194 -12.38 -10.61 -27.56
C ILE A 194 -12.58 -12.12 -27.40
N PRO A 195 -11.82 -12.98 -28.12
CA PRO A 195 -11.94 -14.43 -27.96
C PRO A 195 -11.74 -14.81 -26.49
N ASP A 196 -12.67 -15.59 -25.92
CA ASP A 196 -12.65 -15.95 -24.51
C ASP A 196 -11.34 -16.71 -24.19
N THR A 197 -10.40 -16.06 -23.50
CA THR A 197 -9.38 -16.79 -22.75
C THR A 197 -10.08 -17.40 -21.55
N ILE A 198 -10.07 -18.74 -21.44
CA ILE A 198 -10.71 -19.50 -20.36
C ILE A 198 -10.49 -18.76 -19.02
N PRO A 199 -11.54 -18.18 -18.42
CA PRO A 199 -11.36 -17.39 -17.22
C PRO A 199 -11.03 -18.31 -16.04
N LYS A 200 -10.00 -17.99 -15.26
CA LYS A 200 -9.90 -18.50 -13.89
C LYS A 200 -11.10 -17.96 -13.13
N LEU A 201 -12.02 -18.84 -12.76
CA LEU A 201 -13.18 -18.52 -11.92
C LEU A 201 -12.71 -17.91 -10.59
N ALA A 202 -12.83 -16.59 -10.45
CA ALA A 202 -12.89 -15.97 -9.14
C ALA A 202 -14.29 -16.20 -8.58
N MET A 203 -14.39 -16.85 -7.42
CA MET A 203 -15.65 -16.93 -6.68
C MET A 203 -16.08 -15.53 -6.25
N LYS A 204 -17.10 -14.96 -6.91
CA LYS A 204 -18.19 -14.20 -6.29
C LYS A 204 -19.31 -13.85 -7.29
N ILE A 205 -20.47 -14.44 -6.99
CA ILE A 205 -21.86 -14.03 -7.24
C ILE A 205 -22.26 -13.79 -8.70
N ALA A 206 -23.12 -14.71 -9.18
CA ALA A 206 -23.98 -14.55 -10.33
C ALA A 206 -25.09 -13.54 -10.02
N THR A 207 -25.46 -12.74 -11.04
CA THR A 207 -26.50 -11.70 -11.08
C THR A 207 -26.08 -10.33 -10.54
N GLY A 208 -25.59 -9.49 -11.46
CA GLY A 208 -25.16 -8.11 -11.19
C GLY A 208 -23.96 -7.73 -12.06
N ILE A 209 -23.87 -6.47 -12.48
CA ILE A 209 -22.67 -5.92 -13.13
C ILE A 209 -21.48 -6.19 -12.18
N GLN A 210 -20.43 -6.86 -12.65
CA GLN A 210 -19.20 -7.03 -11.87
C GLN A 210 -18.53 -5.66 -11.75
N ILE A 211 -18.69 -5.01 -10.60
CA ILE A 211 -18.01 -3.75 -10.27
C ILE A 211 -16.64 -4.11 -9.68
N SER A 212 -15.65 -3.24 -9.88
CA SER A 212 -14.33 -3.40 -9.24
C SER A 212 -14.46 -3.50 -7.71
N ASP A 213 -13.53 -4.18 -7.05
CA ASP A 213 -13.53 -4.32 -5.58
C ASP A 213 -13.64 -2.95 -4.87
N THR A 214 -13.02 -1.91 -5.44
CA THR A 214 -13.15 -0.51 -4.98
C THR A 214 -14.56 0.03 -5.14
N GLY A 215 -15.20 -0.18 -6.30
CA GLY A 215 -16.54 0.33 -6.58
C GLY A 215 -17.65 -0.32 -5.74
N SER A 216 -17.40 -1.51 -5.18
CA SER A 216 -18.30 -2.20 -4.25
C SER A 216 -18.28 -1.66 -2.81
N MET A 217 -17.41 -0.69 -2.51
CA MET A 217 -17.30 -0.13 -1.17
C MET A 217 -18.43 0.87 -0.92
N ILE A 218 -19.18 0.70 0.17
CA ILE A 218 -20.28 1.60 0.58
C ILE A 218 -19.89 3.08 0.53
N ILE A 219 -18.66 3.40 0.94
CA ILE A 219 -18.17 4.78 0.96
C ILE A 219 -17.93 5.34 -0.44
N VAL A 220 -17.57 4.48 -1.41
CA VAL A 220 -17.38 4.85 -2.81
C VAL A 220 -18.74 5.03 -3.48
N GLU A 221 -19.71 4.15 -3.23
CA GLU A 221 -21.09 4.25 -3.74
C GLU A 221 -21.79 5.56 -3.33
N LYS A 222 -21.41 6.15 -2.19
CA LYS A 222 -21.95 7.45 -1.74
C LYS A 222 -21.45 8.65 -2.55
N PHE A 223 -20.25 8.58 -3.12
CA PHE A 223 -19.65 9.70 -3.88
C PHE A 223 -19.66 9.47 -5.39
N VAL A 224 -19.72 8.22 -5.84
CA VAL A 224 -19.53 7.83 -7.24
C VAL A 224 -20.83 7.27 -7.82
N VAL A 225 -21.35 7.95 -8.84
CA VAL A 225 -22.57 7.51 -9.54
C VAL A 225 -22.33 6.25 -10.37
N GLN A 226 -23.36 5.42 -10.52
CA GLN A 226 -23.27 4.11 -11.17
C GLN A 226 -22.73 4.17 -12.60
N GLU A 227 -23.08 5.19 -13.38
CA GLU A 227 -22.57 5.40 -14.74
C GLU A 227 -21.02 5.49 -14.77
N MET A 228 -20.42 6.13 -13.76
CA MET A 228 -18.96 6.25 -13.66
C MET A 228 -18.31 4.91 -13.37
N LEU A 229 -18.92 4.09 -12.51
CA LEU A 229 -18.45 2.73 -12.21
C LEU A 229 -18.49 1.84 -13.46
N ILE A 230 -19.58 1.92 -14.23
CA ILE A 230 -19.72 1.20 -15.50
C ILE A 230 -18.70 1.69 -16.52
N ASN A 231 -18.53 3.00 -16.68
CA ASN A 231 -17.54 3.58 -17.59
C ASN A 231 -16.13 3.11 -17.27
N SER A 232 -15.76 3.12 -15.98
CA SER A 232 -14.45 2.63 -15.56
C SER A 232 -14.26 1.13 -15.72
N PHE A 233 -15.33 0.35 -15.64
CA PHE A 233 -15.26 -1.09 -15.84
C PHE A 233 -15.17 -1.46 -17.33
N ASN A 234 -15.85 -0.71 -18.19
CA ASN A 234 -15.83 -0.94 -19.63
C ASN A 234 -14.50 -0.54 -20.27
N THR A 235 -13.84 0.50 -19.76
CA THR A 235 -12.60 1.04 -20.33
C THR A 235 -11.37 0.30 -19.85
N PHE A 236 -10.78 -0.51 -20.72
CA PHE A 236 -9.57 -1.28 -20.39
C PHE A 236 -8.28 -0.43 -20.38
N ILE A 237 -8.20 0.55 -21.29
CA ILE A 237 -7.04 1.42 -21.43
C ILE A 237 -7.43 2.81 -20.96
N ALA A 238 -6.89 3.19 -19.81
CA ALA A 238 -7.12 4.51 -19.25
C ALA A 238 -6.43 5.59 -20.07
N ASP A 239 -7.13 6.69 -20.31
CA ASP A 239 -6.55 7.87 -20.94
C ASP A 239 -5.68 8.63 -19.93
N LYS A 240 -4.66 9.33 -20.43
CA LYS A 240 -3.76 10.13 -19.59
C LYS A 240 -4.06 11.62 -19.75
N ARG A 241 -4.19 12.32 -18.63
CA ARG A 241 -4.35 13.77 -18.59
C ARG A 241 -3.25 14.40 -17.72
N ILE A 242 -2.91 15.63 -18.05
CA ILE A 242 -1.93 16.41 -17.29
C ILE A 242 -2.55 16.81 -15.95
N ALA A 243 -3.78 17.33 -15.96
CA ALA A 243 -4.42 17.84 -14.76
C ALA A 243 -5.91 17.51 -14.71
N GLN A 244 -6.42 17.33 -13.49
CA GLN A 244 -7.83 17.26 -13.14
C GLN A 244 -8.14 18.27 -12.04
N LEU A 245 -9.26 18.96 -12.21
CA LEU A 245 -9.96 19.68 -11.15
C LEU A 245 -11.39 19.13 -11.04
N SER A 246 -11.82 18.75 -9.84
CA SER A 246 -13.19 18.30 -9.56
C SER A 246 -13.70 18.79 -8.21
N LEU A 247 -14.98 19.17 -8.15
CA LEU A 247 -15.69 19.42 -6.89
C LEU A 247 -16.17 18.10 -6.29
N LEU A 248 -16.91 17.33 -7.08
CA LEU A 248 -17.36 15.97 -6.81
C LEU A 248 -16.98 15.09 -8.01
N PRO A 249 -16.99 13.75 -7.88
CA PRO A 249 -16.64 12.84 -8.98
C PRO A 249 -17.34 13.15 -10.31
N GLN A 250 -18.63 13.46 -10.27
CA GLN A 250 -19.42 13.80 -11.47
C GLN A 250 -19.19 15.24 -11.98
N TRP A 251 -18.64 16.12 -11.16
CA TRP A 251 -18.46 17.55 -11.44
C TRP A 251 -16.99 17.91 -11.47
N GLY A 252 -16.36 17.63 -12.61
CA GLY A 252 -14.97 17.96 -12.85
C GLY A 252 -14.61 17.97 -14.33
N THR A 253 -13.36 18.32 -14.59
CA THR A 253 -12.74 18.38 -15.93
C THR A 253 -12.86 17.07 -16.72
N ASN A 254 -12.83 15.91 -16.06
CA ASN A 254 -12.96 14.58 -16.68
C ASN A 254 -14.40 14.02 -16.68
N ARG A 255 -15.36 14.73 -16.07
CA ARG A 255 -16.79 14.38 -16.03
C ARG A 255 -17.01 12.89 -15.63
N ARG A 256 -17.97 12.23 -16.27
CA ARG A 256 -18.35 10.84 -15.97
C ARG A 256 -17.31 9.78 -16.41
N MET A 257 -16.27 10.19 -17.11
CA MET A 257 -15.14 9.31 -17.46
C MET A 257 -13.98 9.44 -16.48
N SER A 258 -14.11 10.20 -15.40
CA SER A 258 -13.01 10.44 -14.45
C SER A 258 -12.37 9.14 -13.95
N GLY A 259 -13.19 8.12 -13.65
CA GLY A 259 -12.72 6.77 -13.28
C GLY A 259 -11.96 6.01 -14.37
N SER A 260 -11.87 6.52 -15.58
CA SER A 260 -11.15 5.92 -16.72
C SER A 260 -9.92 6.74 -17.11
N VAL A 261 -9.54 7.73 -16.29
CA VAL A 261 -8.46 8.66 -16.58
C VAL A 261 -7.38 8.59 -15.51
N VAL A 262 -6.13 8.54 -15.95
CA VAL A 262 -4.93 8.72 -15.12
C VAL A 262 -4.49 10.18 -15.19
N ASN A 263 -4.34 10.82 -14.03
CA ASN A 263 -3.94 12.22 -13.94
C ASN A 263 -2.50 12.36 -13.42
N HIS A 264 -1.72 13.30 -13.97
CA HIS A 264 -0.44 13.68 -13.35
C HIS A 264 -0.64 14.64 -12.18
N PHE A 265 -1.61 15.56 -12.29
CA PHE A 265 -2.03 16.44 -11.21
C PHE A 265 -3.54 16.30 -11.00
N SER A 266 -4.00 16.08 -9.78
CA SER A 266 -5.43 15.99 -9.47
C SER A 266 -5.77 16.79 -8.22
N ILE A 267 -6.70 17.72 -8.35
CA ILE A 267 -7.23 18.51 -7.24
C ILE A 267 -8.73 18.22 -7.11
N ASN A 268 -9.10 17.66 -5.97
CA ASN A 268 -10.45 17.19 -5.67
C ASN A 268 -11.01 17.97 -4.47
N LEU A 269 -11.84 19.00 -4.69
CA LEU A 269 -12.23 19.93 -3.62
C LEU A 269 -13.05 19.25 -2.51
N LEU A 270 -14.01 18.39 -2.86
CA LEU A 270 -14.69 17.51 -1.89
C LEU A 270 -14.28 16.07 -2.12
N ALA A 271 -14.65 15.50 -3.26
CA ALA A 271 -14.33 14.11 -3.58
C ALA A 271 -13.87 13.96 -5.04
N GLY A 272 -12.87 13.12 -5.24
CA GLY A 272 -12.35 12.76 -6.55
C GLY A 272 -12.45 11.27 -6.81
N TYR A 273 -12.76 10.92 -8.06
CA TYR A 273 -12.74 9.54 -8.54
C TYR A 273 -11.88 9.48 -9.79
N SER A 274 -10.81 8.70 -9.79
CA SER A 274 -9.93 8.55 -10.96
C SER A 274 -9.57 7.10 -11.22
N TYR A 275 -9.04 6.80 -12.41
CA TYR A 275 -8.44 5.49 -12.67
C TYR A 275 -7.17 5.34 -11.84
N GLY A 276 -6.33 6.37 -11.81
CA GLY A 276 -5.07 6.39 -11.07
C GLY A 276 -4.37 7.75 -11.15
N VAL A 277 -3.24 7.86 -10.48
CA VAL A 277 -2.43 9.09 -10.44
C VAL A 277 -0.97 8.75 -10.72
N SER A 278 -0.31 9.58 -11.52
CA SER A 278 1.13 9.49 -11.82
C SER A 278 1.79 10.85 -11.59
N GLY A 279 1.79 11.29 -10.34
CA GLY A 279 2.27 12.61 -9.92
C GLY A 279 1.69 13.00 -8.57
N VAL A 280 0.83 14.02 -8.52
CA VAL A 280 0.28 14.59 -7.28
C VAL A 280 -1.24 14.56 -7.29
N GLU A 281 -1.84 14.10 -6.18
CA GLU A 281 -3.27 14.20 -5.91
C GLU A 281 -3.53 14.84 -4.55
N ILE A 282 -4.43 15.82 -4.52
CA ILE A 282 -4.84 16.54 -3.32
C ILE A 282 -6.37 16.52 -3.24
N GLY A 283 -6.91 16.09 -2.11
CA GLY A 283 -8.34 15.93 -1.87
C GLY A 283 -8.82 16.59 -0.58
N GLY A 284 -9.93 17.32 -0.64
CA GLY A 284 -10.51 17.97 0.55
C GLY A 284 -11.26 17.01 1.47
N VAL A 285 -11.96 16.00 0.95
CA VAL A 285 -12.56 14.93 1.77
C VAL A 285 -11.99 13.59 1.33
N ALA A 286 -12.21 13.20 0.08
CA ALA A 286 -11.89 11.85 -0.39
C ALA A 286 -11.15 11.86 -1.73
N ASN A 287 -10.04 11.14 -1.80
CA ASN A 287 -9.46 10.69 -3.06
C ASN A 287 -9.77 9.21 -3.26
N ILE A 288 -10.36 8.86 -4.40
CA ILE A 288 -10.72 7.49 -4.75
C ILE A 288 -10.07 7.15 -6.09
N ASN A 289 -9.10 6.24 -6.09
CA ASN A 289 -8.48 5.72 -7.30
C ASN A 289 -8.80 4.25 -7.45
N GLN A 290 -9.13 3.82 -8.66
CA GLN A 290 -9.41 2.41 -8.91
C GLN A 290 -8.16 1.55 -9.04
N LYS A 291 -7.08 2.12 -9.53
CA LYS A 291 -5.80 1.46 -9.76
C LYS A 291 -4.71 2.21 -9.01
N ASN A 292 -3.59 2.44 -9.66
CA ASN A 292 -2.34 2.73 -8.99
C ASN A 292 -2.16 4.23 -8.76
N VAL A 293 -1.48 4.55 -7.67
CA VAL A 293 -0.97 5.89 -7.38
C VAL A 293 0.55 5.81 -7.38
N ASN A 294 1.20 6.55 -8.28
CA ASN A 294 2.65 6.67 -8.33
C ASN A 294 3.00 8.14 -8.07
N GLY A 295 3.51 8.44 -6.86
CA GLY A 295 3.84 9.80 -6.44
C GLY A 295 3.26 10.20 -5.08
N LEU A 296 2.62 11.36 -5.01
CA LEU A 296 2.09 11.98 -3.80
C LEU A 296 0.56 11.96 -3.79
N GLN A 297 -0.04 11.49 -2.70
CA GLN A 297 -1.49 11.55 -2.50
C GLN A 297 -1.84 12.08 -1.11
N LEU A 298 -2.57 13.18 -1.07
CA LEU A 298 -2.96 13.90 0.15
C LEU A 298 -4.48 14.01 0.22
N GLY A 299 -5.10 13.46 1.27
CA GLY A 299 -6.54 13.57 1.51
C GLY A 299 -6.81 14.20 2.87
N ALA A 300 -7.68 15.20 2.98
CA ALA A 300 -7.95 15.78 4.29
C ALA A 300 -8.73 14.82 5.22
N VAL A 301 -9.50 13.88 4.66
CA VAL A 301 -10.17 12.84 5.46
C VAL A 301 -9.69 11.45 5.06
N MET A 302 -9.79 11.07 3.78
CA MET A 302 -9.44 9.72 3.37
C MET A 302 -8.85 9.59 1.96
N ASN A 303 -8.01 8.58 1.77
CA ASN A 303 -7.58 8.09 0.46
C ASN A 303 -7.95 6.61 0.31
N ILE A 304 -8.52 6.25 -0.83
CA ILE A 304 -8.89 4.88 -1.19
C ILE A 304 -8.22 4.55 -2.52
N THR A 305 -7.35 3.54 -2.55
CA THR A 305 -6.65 3.11 -3.75
C THR A 305 -6.92 1.62 -4.02
N GLY A 306 -7.51 1.32 -5.17
CA GLY A 306 -7.81 -0.06 -5.59
C GLY A 306 -6.61 -0.85 -6.11
N GLY A 307 -5.52 -0.17 -6.46
CA GLY A 307 -4.27 -0.79 -6.89
C GLY A 307 -3.11 -0.51 -5.94
N ASP A 308 -1.91 -0.50 -6.51
CA ASP A 308 -0.67 -0.28 -5.80
C ASP A 308 -0.40 1.21 -5.58
N VAL A 309 0.17 1.54 -4.42
CA VAL A 309 0.68 2.88 -4.13
C VAL A 309 2.19 2.81 -4.07
N ASN A 310 2.86 3.53 -4.98
CA ASN A 310 4.30 3.72 -4.99
C ASN A 310 4.61 5.19 -4.70
N GLY A 311 4.95 5.52 -3.45
CA GLY A 311 5.30 6.88 -3.04
C GLY A 311 4.81 7.26 -1.64
N PHE A 312 4.30 8.49 -1.51
CA PHE A 312 3.84 9.05 -0.23
C PHE A 312 2.32 9.24 -0.23
N GLN A 313 1.65 8.64 0.73
CA GLN A 313 0.20 8.74 0.90
C GLN A 313 -0.12 9.22 2.32
N ALA A 314 -0.81 10.35 2.45
CA ALA A 314 -1.25 10.87 3.73
C ALA A 314 -2.73 11.24 3.74
N ALA A 315 -3.40 10.89 4.83
CA ALA A 315 -4.80 11.23 5.06
C ALA A 315 -5.02 11.78 6.46
N GLY A 316 -5.98 12.69 6.64
CA GLY A 316 -6.35 13.14 7.99
C GLY A 316 -6.87 12.01 8.85
N LEU A 317 -7.69 11.09 8.32
CA LEU A 317 -8.21 9.94 9.08
C LEU A 317 -7.74 8.60 8.53
N LEU A 318 -8.04 8.28 7.26
CA LEU A 318 -7.97 6.91 6.76
C LEU A 318 -7.22 6.79 5.43
N ASN A 319 -6.27 5.87 5.35
CA ASN A 319 -5.78 5.38 4.06
C ASN A 319 -6.15 3.91 3.87
N ARG A 320 -6.72 3.55 2.73
CA ARG A 320 -7.07 2.17 2.39
C ARG A 320 -6.57 1.79 1.01
N ASN A 321 -5.68 0.79 0.95
CA ASN A 321 -5.14 0.28 -0.30
C ASN A 321 -5.51 -1.21 -0.46
N ILE A 322 -6.02 -1.58 -1.63
CA ILE A 322 -6.29 -2.98 -1.98
C ILE A 322 -5.01 -3.65 -2.50
N GLY A 323 -4.20 -2.95 -3.30
CA GLY A 323 -2.90 -3.42 -3.73
C GLY A 323 -1.81 -3.18 -2.70
N LYS A 324 -0.56 -3.22 -3.16
CA LYS A 324 0.65 -3.07 -2.35
C LYS A 324 0.89 -1.62 -1.97
N MET A 325 1.60 -1.42 -0.86
CA MET A 325 2.12 -0.10 -0.46
C MET A 325 3.65 -0.12 -0.48
N ASN A 326 4.26 0.63 -1.40
CA ASN A 326 5.69 0.85 -1.48
C ASN A 326 6.01 2.32 -1.17
N GLY A 327 6.57 2.59 0.01
CA GLY A 327 6.90 3.95 0.45
C GLY A 327 6.35 4.30 1.84
N PHE A 328 5.76 5.49 1.98
CA PHE A 328 5.33 6.05 3.27
C PHE A 328 3.82 6.29 3.31
N GLN A 329 3.15 5.74 4.32
CA GLN A 329 1.72 5.87 4.54
C GLN A 329 1.44 6.50 5.91
N VAL A 330 0.72 7.62 5.96
CA VAL A 330 0.51 8.41 7.19
C VAL A 330 -0.97 8.72 7.39
N SER A 331 -1.50 8.49 8.59
CA SER A 331 -2.84 8.97 8.94
C SER A 331 -3.02 9.26 10.44
N CYS A 332 -4.04 10.02 10.84
CA CYS A 332 -4.30 10.19 12.27
C CYS A 332 -5.12 9.05 12.88
N VAL A 333 -5.84 8.26 12.08
CA VAL A 333 -6.66 7.15 12.61
C VAL A 333 -6.12 5.81 12.14
N SER A 334 -6.23 5.47 10.85
CA SER A 334 -5.88 4.13 10.40
C SER A 334 -5.35 4.04 8.98
N ASN A 335 -4.33 3.20 8.81
CA ASN A 335 -3.84 2.75 7.51
C ASN A 335 -4.16 1.26 7.34
N THR A 336 -4.84 0.90 6.26
CA THR A 336 -5.15 -0.49 5.91
C THR A 336 -4.62 -0.82 4.53
N VAL A 337 -3.84 -1.90 4.43
CA VAL A 337 -3.32 -2.45 3.17
C VAL A 337 -3.72 -3.92 3.09
N ALA A 338 -4.44 -4.29 2.03
CA ALA A 338 -4.91 -5.66 1.85
C ALA A 338 -3.80 -6.61 1.32
N ASP A 339 -2.77 -6.06 0.70
CA ASP A 339 -1.58 -6.80 0.25
C ASP A 339 -0.33 -6.38 1.06
N THR A 340 0.84 -6.43 0.42
CA THR A 340 2.16 -6.35 1.00
C THR A 340 2.59 -4.90 1.17
N ILE A 341 3.34 -4.64 2.24
CA ILE A 341 3.92 -3.34 2.54
C ILE A 341 5.43 -3.43 2.42
N CYS A 342 6.02 -2.56 1.61
CA CYS A 342 7.46 -2.31 1.54
C CYS A 342 7.71 -0.86 1.93
N GLY A 343 7.95 -0.59 3.22
CA GLY A 343 8.16 0.78 3.70
C GLY A 343 7.59 1.05 5.10
N VAL A 344 7.07 2.26 5.32
CA VAL A 344 6.68 2.74 6.66
C VAL A 344 5.19 3.09 6.70
N GLN A 345 4.48 2.55 7.70
CA GLN A 345 3.14 3.00 8.08
C GLN A 345 3.17 3.71 9.43
N LEU A 346 2.64 4.93 9.46
CA LEU A 346 2.43 5.71 10.67
C LEU A 346 0.94 6.02 10.81
N SER A 347 0.32 5.60 11.92
CA SER A 347 -1.05 5.99 12.24
C SER A 347 -1.15 6.52 13.66
N GLY A 348 -2.18 7.32 13.94
CA GLY A 348 -2.51 7.62 15.34
C GLY A 348 -3.05 6.38 16.06
N LEU A 349 -4.03 5.66 15.51
CA LEU A 349 -4.61 4.51 16.19
C LEU A 349 -4.08 3.17 15.69
N SER A 350 -4.36 2.80 14.43
CA SER A 350 -4.10 1.44 13.96
C SER A 350 -3.52 1.31 12.56
N ASN A 351 -2.51 0.44 12.41
CA ASN A 351 -2.03 -0.01 11.12
C ASN A 351 -2.40 -1.48 10.91
N VAL A 352 -2.94 -1.80 9.73
CA VAL A 352 -3.33 -3.17 9.36
C VAL A 352 -2.74 -3.54 8.01
N ALA A 353 -2.01 -4.65 7.98
CA ALA A 353 -1.53 -5.32 6.78
C ALA A 353 -2.07 -6.75 6.74
N HIS A 354 -2.80 -7.10 5.68
CA HIS A 354 -3.32 -8.46 5.51
C HIS A 354 -2.27 -9.44 4.94
N SER A 355 -1.13 -8.93 4.47
CA SER A 355 0.00 -9.71 3.96
C SER A 355 1.30 -9.34 4.68
N ASP A 356 2.44 -9.55 4.03
CA ASP A 356 3.78 -9.29 4.57
C ASP A 356 4.07 -7.79 4.76
N VAL A 357 4.93 -7.48 5.74
CA VAL A 357 5.42 -6.14 6.05
C VAL A 357 6.94 -6.11 6.05
N TYR A 358 7.52 -5.67 4.94
CA TYR A 358 8.95 -5.38 4.77
C TYR A 358 9.22 -3.92 5.16
N GLY A 359 9.25 -3.65 6.47
CA GLY A 359 9.52 -2.32 6.99
C GLY A 359 9.01 -2.09 8.40
N CYS A 360 8.39 -0.94 8.67
CA CYS A 360 8.02 -0.51 10.02
C CYS A 360 6.55 -0.06 10.10
N GLN A 361 5.83 -0.50 11.14
CA GLN A 361 4.52 0.00 11.50
C GLN A 361 4.60 0.71 12.85
N VAL A 362 4.08 1.93 12.93
CA VAL A 362 4.07 2.75 14.16
C VAL A 362 2.66 3.28 14.43
N SER A 363 2.14 3.04 15.64
CA SER A 363 0.84 3.52 16.06
C SER A 363 0.71 3.65 17.59
N PHE A 364 -0.27 4.43 18.09
CA PHE A 364 -0.51 4.50 19.54
C PHE A 364 -1.30 3.31 20.06
N VAL A 365 -2.19 2.70 19.26
CA VAL A 365 -3.04 1.59 19.74
C VAL A 365 -2.53 0.25 19.23
N SER A 366 -2.58 0.01 17.93
CA SER A 366 -2.26 -1.33 17.41
C SER A 366 -1.58 -1.38 16.05
N ASN A 367 -0.68 -2.36 15.90
CA ASN A 367 -0.13 -2.75 14.61
C ASN A 367 -0.43 -4.23 14.36
N ILE A 368 -1.01 -4.53 13.21
CA ILE A 368 -1.43 -5.89 12.84
C ILE A 368 -0.82 -6.23 11.48
N ALA A 369 -0.10 -7.35 11.41
CA ALA A 369 0.40 -7.94 10.18
C ALA A 369 0.03 -9.43 10.14
N LYS A 370 -0.67 -9.86 9.09
CA LYS A 370 -1.12 -11.26 8.93
C LYS A 370 -0.21 -12.10 8.03
N GLY A 371 0.77 -11.49 7.39
CA GLY A 371 1.77 -12.18 6.57
C GLY A 371 2.80 -12.97 7.37
N ASN A 372 3.62 -13.73 6.65
CA ASN A 372 4.68 -14.57 7.19
C ASN A 372 5.98 -13.80 7.43
N HIS A 373 6.08 -12.55 6.95
CA HIS A 373 7.20 -11.67 7.23
C HIS A 373 6.71 -10.36 7.83
N THR A 374 7.34 -9.94 8.92
CA THR A 374 7.10 -8.61 9.50
C THR A 374 8.43 -8.06 10.01
N GLY A 375 8.75 -6.83 9.61
CA GLY A 375 9.91 -6.10 10.13
C GLY A 375 9.67 -5.65 11.58
N SER A 376 9.48 -4.36 11.77
CA SER A 376 9.33 -3.73 13.09
C SER A 376 7.91 -3.25 13.33
N GLN A 377 7.41 -3.46 14.55
CA GLN A 377 6.13 -2.89 15.01
C GLN A 377 6.36 -2.10 16.30
N ILE A 378 5.90 -0.85 16.34
CA ILE A 378 5.97 0.02 17.50
C ILE A 378 4.55 0.50 17.81
N GLY A 379 3.94 -0.11 18.81
CA GLY A 379 2.56 0.11 19.24
C GLY A 379 2.52 0.56 20.69
N GLY A 380 1.62 1.48 21.05
CA GLY A 380 1.43 1.81 22.47
C GLY A 380 0.77 0.66 23.24
N LEU A 381 -0.32 0.07 22.73
CA LEU A 381 -1.03 -1.01 23.42
C LEU A 381 -0.60 -2.40 22.95
N PHE A 382 -0.86 -2.78 21.70
CA PHE A 382 -0.51 -4.12 21.25
C PHE A 382 -0.02 -4.25 19.81
N ASN A 383 0.87 -5.21 19.59
CA ASN A 383 1.36 -5.60 18.28
C ASN A 383 1.03 -7.07 17.99
N TYR A 384 0.61 -7.36 16.76
CA TYR A 384 0.36 -8.72 16.29
C TYR A 384 1.07 -8.96 14.95
N ALA A 385 1.85 -10.03 14.88
CA ALA A 385 2.49 -10.51 13.65
C ALA A 385 2.83 -11.99 13.74
N LEU A 386 2.76 -12.75 12.64
CA LEU A 386 3.14 -14.17 12.69
C LEU A 386 4.64 -14.35 12.96
N ARG A 387 5.50 -13.57 12.26
CA ARG A 387 6.97 -13.64 12.39
C ARG A 387 7.63 -12.25 12.36
N PRO A 388 7.53 -11.48 13.45
CA PRO A 388 8.15 -10.15 13.56
C PRO A 388 9.64 -10.23 13.91
N ARG A 389 10.42 -9.26 13.41
CA ARG A 389 11.83 -9.05 13.79
C ARG A 389 11.96 -8.21 15.07
N PHE A 390 11.09 -7.24 15.27
CA PHE A 390 11.08 -6.38 16.44
C PHE A 390 9.65 -5.96 16.77
N GLN A 391 9.30 -6.00 18.06
CA GLN A 391 8.02 -5.45 18.54
C GLN A 391 8.26 -4.64 19.81
N LEU A 392 7.70 -3.44 19.87
CA LEU A 392 7.65 -2.61 21.08
C LEU A 392 6.20 -2.24 21.36
N GLY A 393 5.68 -2.64 22.52
CA GLY A 393 4.33 -2.29 22.98
C GLY A 393 3.96 -3.02 24.26
N LEU A 394 2.89 -2.61 24.94
CA LEU A 394 2.52 -3.25 26.21
C LEU A 394 2.28 -4.75 26.05
N ILE A 395 1.65 -5.16 24.94
CA ILE A 395 1.35 -6.55 24.60
C ILE A 395 1.89 -6.88 23.20
N ASN A 396 2.83 -7.81 23.09
CA ASN A 396 3.33 -8.30 21.81
C ASN A 396 2.89 -9.73 21.59
N ILE A 397 2.26 -10.01 20.45
CA ILE A 397 1.75 -11.33 20.09
C ILE A 397 2.41 -11.78 18.79
N ALA A 398 2.98 -12.99 18.82
CA ALA A 398 3.47 -13.67 17.63
C ALA A 398 3.32 -15.18 17.69
N ASP A 399 3.31 -15.81 16.51
CA ASP A 399 3.40 -17.27 16.43
C ASP A 399 4.84 -17.74 16.68
N THR A 400 5.80 -17.17 15.95
CA THR A 400 7.22 -17.51 16.09
C THR A 400 8.05 -16.25 15.89
N SER A 401 9.02 -15.98 16.76
CA SER A 401 9.95 -14.86 16.56
C SER A 401 11.35 -15.24 17.02
N ASP A 402 12.34 -14.99 16.16
CA ASP A 402 13.76 -14.99 16.51
C ASP A 402 14.28 -13.58 16.86
N GLY A 403 13.34 -12.63 17.03
CA GLY A 403 13.57 -11.22 17.19
C GLY A 403 13.51 -10.73 18.64
N PHE A 404 13.24 -9.44 18.79
CA PHE A 404 13.22 -8.74 20.07
C PHE A 404 11.82 -8.17 20.36
N PRO A 405 10.98 -8.90 21.12
CA PRO A 405 9.76 -8.35 21.66
C PRO A 405 10.05 -7.64 22.99
N ILE A 406 9.71 -6.36 23.07
CA ILE A 406 9.83 -5.54 24.28
C ILE A 406 8.42 -5.10 24.67
N GLY A 407 7.93 -5.64 25.78
CA GLY A 407 6.60 -5.36 26.28
C GLY A 407 6.39 -5.88 27.69
N VAL A 408 5.31 -5.45 28.33
CA VAL A 408 4.93 -6.00 29.64
C VAL A 408 4.56 -7.47 29.47
N ILE A 409 3.81 -7.77 28.41
CA ILE A 409 3.36 -9.11 28.06
C ILE A 409 3.86 -9.47 26.66
N ASN A 410 4.66 -10.53 26.54
CA ASN A 410 5.09 -11.08 25.24
C ASN A 410 4.57 -12.50 25.08
N ILE A 411 3.60 -12.69 24.19
CA ILE A 411 3.01 -13.98 23.86
C ILE A 411 3.59 -14.45 22.53
N ILE A 412 4.64 -15.28 22.61
CA ILE A 412 5.29 -15.86 21.44
C ILE A 412 5.02 -17.37 21.48
N LYS A 413 4.11 -17.88 20.64
CA LYS A 413 3.60 -19.26 20.74
C LYS A 413 4.72 -20.32 20.77
N HIS A 414 5.72 -20.18 19.89
CA HIS A 414 6.94 -21.01 19.88
C HIS A 414 8.14 -20.25 20.46
N GLY A 415 7.92 -19.54 21.56
CA GLY A 415 8.90 -18.67 22.21
C GLY A 415 9.59 -19.28 23.42
N TYR A 416 10.17 -18.38 24.22
CA TYR A 416 10.84 -18.70 25.48
C TYR A 416 9.93 -18.37 26.65
N TYR A 417 9.68 -19.38 27.49
CA TYR A 417 8.94 -19.26 28.73
C TYR A 417 9.72 -19.87 29.88
N SER A 418 9.71 -19.22 31.06
CA SER A 418 10.41 -19.76 32.23
C SER A 418 9.80 -19.34 33.55
N VAL A 419 9.94 -20.18 34.56
CA VAL A 419 9.72 -19.85 35.97
C VAL A 419 11.06 -19.85 36.68
N SER A 420 11.40 -18.76 37.36
CA SER A 420 12.65 -18.62 38.10
C SER A 420 12.41 -18.31 39.57
N PHE A 421 13.19 -18.93 40.44
CA PHE A 421 13.29 -18.63 41.85
C PHE A 421 14.64 -17.97 42.09
N VAL A 422 14.65 -16.72 42.57
CA VAL A 422 15.83 -15.90 42.78
C VAL A 422 15.95 -15.56 44.25
N THR A 423 17.17 -15.60 44.78
CA THR A 423 17.48 -15.03 46.10
C THR A 423 18.83 -14.34 46.09
N ASP A 424 18.98 -13.32 46.94
CA ASP A 424 20.11 -12.41 46.98
C ASP A 424 20.64 -12.20 48.40
N GLU A 425 21.68 -11.36 48.53
CA GLU A 425 22.30 -11.04 49.82
C GLU A 425 21.35 -10.39 50.84
N LEU A 426 20.24 -9.80 50.38
CA LEU A 426 19.23 -9.17 51.23
C LEU A 426 18.15 -10.17 51.69
N LEU A 427 18.31 -11.46 51.37
CA LEU A 427 17.39 -12.55 51.72
C LEU A 427 15.97 -12.36 51.15
N TYR A 428 15.83 -11.63 50.04
CA TYR A 428 14.57 -11.65 49.30
C TYR A 428 14.43 -12.97 48.56
N GLY A 429 13.27 -13.61 48.66
CA GLY A 429 12.84 -14.69 47.78
C GLY A 429 11.96 -14.13 46.68
N THR A 430 12.35 -14.30 45.41
CA THR A 430 11.62 -13.76 44.26
C THR A 430 11.23 -14.86 43.29
N VAL A 431 9.95 -14.89 42.90
CA VAL A 431 9.42 -15.75 41.84
C VAL A 431 9.21 -14.91 40.59
N LEU A 432 9.86 -15.27 39.49
CA LEU A 432 9.80 -14.56 38.21
C LEU A 432 9.23 -15.48 37.11
N PHE A 433 8.27 -14.98 36.36
CA PHE A 433 7.81 -15.56 35.12
C PHE A 433 8.40 -14.80 33.92
N GLY A 434 9.19 -15.49 33.12
CA GLY A 434 9.83 -14.98 31.91
C GLY A 434 9.02 -15.33 30.66
N MET A 435 8.83 -14.37 29.76
CA MET A 435 8.02 -14.51 28.54
C MET A 435 8.60 -13.71 27.37
N GLY A 436 8.81 -14.34 26.20
CA GLY A 436 9.30 -13.68 24.98
C GLY A 436 10.15 -14.59 24.11
N THR A 437 11.37 -14.15 23.76
CA THR A 437 12.35 -14.94 23.00
C THR A 437 13.62 -15.18 23.84
N SER A 438 14.46 -16.10 23.40
CA SER A 438 15.77 -16.33 24.04
C SER A 438 16.67 -15.09 23.97
N LYS A 439 16.56 -14.29 22.90
CA LYS A 439 17.31 -13.04 22.73
C LYS A 439 16.79 -11.92 23.63
N MET A 440 15.48 -11.85 23.83
CA MET A 440 14.84 -10.84 24.69
C MET A 440 13.51 -11.36 25.23
N HIS A 441 13.36 -11.35 26.55
CA HIS A 441 12.12 -11.69 27.23
C HIS A 441 11.89 -10.74 28.40
N SER A 442 10.62 -10.59 28.75
CA SER A 442 10.22 -9.80 29.91
C SER A 442 10.00 -10.72 31.10
N TYR A 443 10.32 -10.23 32.29
CA TYR A 443 10.04 -10.86 33.56
C TYR A 443 8.92 -10.12 34.27
N LEU A 444 7.96 -10.86 34.80
CA LEU A 444 6.98 -10.39 35.78
C LEU A 444 7.09 -11.28 37.00
N GLY A 445 7.03 -10.70 38.20
CA GLY A 445 7.18 -11.52 39.39
C GLY A 445 6.81 -10.84 40.69
N LEU A 446 6.98 -11.63 41.76
CA LEU A 446 6.71 -11.23 43.13
C LEU A 446 7.94 -11.52 43.98
N SER A 447 8.30 -10.57 44.84
CA SER A 447 9.37 -10.70 45.82
C SER A 447 8.80 -10.66 47.23
N ALA A 448 9.34 -11.44 48.15
CA ALA A 448 9.00 -11.39 49.57
C ALA A 448 10.23 -11.62 50.45
N ARG A 449 10.23 -11.02 51.63
CA ARG A 449 11.27 -11.19 52.65
C ARG A 449 10.61 -11.18 54.04
N SER A 450 11.07 -12.07 54.91
CA SER A 450 10.70 -12.12 56.33
C SER A 450 11.97 -12.36 57.14
N VAL A 451 12.43 -11.33 57.86
CA VAL A 451 13.64 -11.39 58.70
C VAL A 451 13.34 -10.66 60.01
N ASN A 452 13.64 -11.29 61.15
CA ASN A 452 13.47 -10.71 62.49
C ASN A 452 12.07 -10.13 62.78
N GLY A 453 11.02 -10.68 62.16
CA GLY A 453 9.64 -10.20 62.31
C GLY A 453 9.25 -9.08 61.32
N ASN A 454 10.22 -8.52 60.59
CA ASN A 454 9.99 -7.51 59.56
C ASN A 454 9.66 -8.20 58.22
N ASN A 455 8.43 -7.97 57.76
CA ASN A 455 7.89 -8.54 56.53
C ASN A 455 7.81 -7.48 55.44
N SER A 456 8.33 -7.80 54.26
CA SER A 456 8.22 -6.96 53.06
C SER A 456 7.88 -7.79 51.85
N TRP A 457 7.18 -7.18 50.90
CA TRP A 457 6.76 -7.80 49.65
C TRP A 457 6.91 -6.81 48.50
N GLY A 458 6.90 -7.30 47.27
CA GLY A 458 7.07 -6.43 46.12
C GLY A 458 6.70 -7.04 44.78
N PHE A 459 6.51 -6.16 43.79
CA PHE A 459 6.29 -6.52 42.40
C PHE A 459 7.54 -6.28 41.58
N CYS A 460 7.83 -7.21 40.68
CA CYS A 460 9.00 -7.16 39.81
C CYS A 460 8.59 -7.04 38.34
N TYR A 461 9.26 -6.16 37.60
CA TYR A 461 9.26 -6.13 36.15
C TYR A 461 10.70 -6.05 35.64
N GLY A 462 11.06 -6.82 34.63
CA GLY A 462 12.41 -6.80 34.11
C GLY A 462 12.54 -7.25 32.67
N LEU A 463 13.75 -7.09 32.14
CA LEU A 463 14.16 -7.57 30.82
C LEU A 463 15.31 -8.55 30.98
N GLY A 464 15.30 -9.60 30.17
CA GLY A 464 16.31 -10.64 30.19
C GLY A 464 16.76 -11.05 28.80
N SER A 465 18.03 -11.46 28.71
CA SER A 465 18.61 -12.06 27.51
C SER A 465 19.42 -13.30 27.88
N GLN A 466 19.31 -14.35 27.06
CA GLN A 466 20.14 -15.55 27.16
C GLN A 466 21.17 -15.59 26.04
N LEU A 467 22.43 -15.57 26.43
CA LEU A 467 23.57 -15.76 25.56
C LEU A 467 23.95 -17.25 25.57
N MET A 468 24.14 -17.81 24.38
CA MET A 468 24.48 -19.22 24.17
C MET A 468 23.51 -20.23 24.83
N PRO A 469 22.18 -20.10 24.65
CA PRO A 469 21.18 -20.94 25.34
C PRO A 469 21.28 -22.43 25.00
N GLN A 470 21.96 -22.81 23.91
CA GLN A 470 22.14 -24.21 23.49
C GLN A 470 23.28 -24.94 24.22
N ARG A 471 24.24 -24.21 24.82
CA ARG A 471 25.40 -24.79 25.48
C ARG A 471 25.07 -25.27 26.91
N LYS A 472 25.90 -26.17 27.46
CA LYS A 472 25.77 -26.65 28.86
C LYS A 472 26.00 -25.52 29.87
N ILE A 473 26.88 -24.59 29.53
CA ILE A 473 27.12 -23.34 30.25
C ILE A 473 26.70 -22.20 29.32
N GLY A 474 25.68 -21.46 29.72
CA GLY A 474 25.23 -20.24 29.06
C GLY A 474 25.48 -19.02 29.95
N PHE A 475 25.16 -17.83 29.45
CA PHE A 475 25.17 -16.62 30.24
C PHE A 475 23.81 -15.94 30.14
N SER A 476 23.35 -15.36 31.23
CA SER A 476 22.17 -14.51 31.22
C SER A 476 22.52 -13.12 31.70
N VAL A 477 21.88 -12.15 31.07
CA VAL A 477 21.87 -10.76 31.53
C VAL A 477 20.43 -10.43 31.86
N MET A 478 20.19 -9.87 33.04
CA MET A 478 18.85 -9.49 33.49
C MET A 478 18.90 -8.14 34.19
N LEU A 479 18.00 -7.25 33.77
CA LEU A 479 17.70 -5.98 34.42
C LEU A 479 16.32 -6.10 35.05
N LEU A 480 16.24 -5.95 36.37
CA LEU A 480 15.01 -6.09 37.14
C LEU A 480 14.72 -4.80 37.91
N ALA A 481 13.52 -4.28 37.76
CA ALA A 481 12.96 -3.24 38.62
C ALA A 481 11.97 -3.88 39.60
N THR A 482 12.12 -3.59 40.88
CA THR A 482 11.27 -4.11 41.95
C THR A 482 10.74 -2.95 42.78
N ILE A 483 9.42 -2.90 42.98
CA ILE A 483 8.79 -1.99 43.94
C ILE A 483 8.52 -2.80 45.20
N ILE A 484 9.11 -2.40 46.32
CA ILE A 484 9.09 -3.11 47.60
C ILE A 484 8.32 -2.28 48.62
N SER A 485 7.34 -2.88 49.27
CA SER A 485 6.59 -2.31 50.40
C SER A 485 6.90 -3.12 51.66
N PRO A 486 7.38 -2.47 52.73
CA PRO A 486 7.38 -3.07 54.07
C PRO A 486 5.98 -2.91 54.67
N GLY A 487 5.37 -4.01 55.15
CA GLY A 487 4.00 -4.00 55.69
C GLY A 487 2.90 -4.40 54.70
N THR A 488 1.69 -3.85 54.84
CA THR A 488 0.47 -4.34 54.15
C THR A 488 0.06 -3.54 52.92
N GLY A 489 0.71 -2.41 52.63
CA GLY A 489 0.31 -1.52 51.53
C GLY A 489 1.40 -0.55 51.08
N PHE A 490 1.15 0.16 49.99
CA PHE A 490 2.07 1.18 49.48
C PHE A 490 1.93 2.48 50.29
N ASP A 491 2.99 2.85 51.00
CA ASP A 491 3.07 4.09 51.77
C ASP A 491 4.43 4.78 51.58
N GLN A 492 4.76 5.75 52.44
CA GLN A 492 6.02 6.51 52.39
C GLN A 492 7.28 5.64 52.59
N SER A 493 7.12 4.42 53.11
CA SER A 493 8.20 3.47 53.31
C SER A 493 8.48 2.59 52.09
N THR A 494 7.68 2.72 51.02
CA THR A 494 7.88 2.01 49.74
C THR A 494 9.22 2.38 49.09
N ILE A 495 9.94 1.38 48.60
CA ILE A 495 11.25 1.52 47.96
C ILE A 495 11.19 1.01 46.53
N SER A 496 11.89 1.68 45.61
CA SER A 496 12.18 1.14 44.29
C SER A 496 13.60 0.61 44.23
N ARG A 497 13.78 -0.61 43.72
CA ARG A 497 15.08 -1.25 43.50
C ARG A 497 15.29 -1.54 42.02
N ALA A 498 16.43 -1.16 41.48
CA ALA A 498 16.91 -1.62 40.17
C ALA A 498 18.08 -2.59 40.38
N THR A 499 18.04 -3.76 39.75
CA THR A 499 19.08 -4.79 39.83
C THR A 499 19.52 -5.18 38.43
N LEU A 500 20.78 -4.94 38.10
CA LEU A 500 21.43 -5.49 36.92
C LEU A 500 22.23 -6.72 37.33
N SER A 501 22.07 -7.81 36.61
CA SER A 501 22.72 -9.07 36.91
C SER A 501 23.29 -9.72 35.66
N VAL A 502 24.49 -10.29 35.81
CA VAL A 502 25.17 -11.05 34.78
C VAL A 502 25.57 -12.39 35.38
N MET A 503 24.95 -13.47 34.91
CA MET A 503 25.06 -14.77 35.57
C MET A 503 25.42 -15.88 34.58
N PRO A 504 26.47 -16.67 34.86
CA PRO A 504 26.64 -17.96 34.22
C PRO A 504 25.49 -18.90 34.63
N ASP A 505 24.78 -19.45 33.63
CA ASP A 505 23.73 -20.44 33.81
C ASP A 505 24.29 -21.84 33.50
N ILE A 506 24.26 -22.74 34.48
CA ILE A 506 24.67 -24.15 34.33
C ILE A 506 23.41 -25.00 34.15
N ARG A 507 23.32 -25.71 33.02
CA ARG A 507 22.24 -26.67 32.76
C ARG A 507 22.48 -27.94 33.58
N ILE A 508 21.57 -28.24 34.52
CA ILE A 508 21.61 -29.47 35.33
C ILE A 508 20.86 -30.59 34.60
N VAL A 509 19.63 -30.30 34.16
CA VAL A 509 18.75 -31.19 33.38
C VAL A 509 18.21 -30.40 32.19
N LYS A 510 17.60 -31.06 31.19
CA LYS A 510 17.15 -30.44 29.92
C LYS A 510 16.41 -29.10 30.09
N SER A 511 15.58 -28.97 31.12
CA SER A 511 14.78 -27.77 31.40
C SER A 511 15.20 -26.99 32.66
N CYS A 512 16.18 -27.46 33.44
CA CYS A 512 16.54 -26.89 34.74
C CYS A 512 17.96 -26.29 34.73
N TYR A 513 18.06 -25.04 35.15
CA TYR A 513 19.30 -24.27 35.19
C TYR A 513 19.54 -23.71 36.59
N LEU A 514 20.78 -23.78 37.04
CA LEU A 514 21.24 -23.11 38.25
C LEU A 514 22.23 -22.01 37.85
N ALA A 515 22.13 -20.87 38.49
CA ALA A 515 22.95 -19.73 38.17
C ALA A 515 23.32 -18.95 39.43
N PHE A 516 24.54 -18.44 39.45
CA PHE A 516 25.07 -17.63 40.54
C PHE A 516 26.01 -16.59 39.94
N GLY A 517 25.87 -15.33 40.35
CA GLY A 517 26.69 -14.28 39.75
C GLY A 517 26.56 -12.92 40.45
N PRO A 518 27.43 -11.98 40.06
CA PRO A 518 27.42 -10.63 40.61
C PRO A 518 26.18 -9.85 40.20
N THR A 519 25.77 -8.93 41.07
CA THR A 519 24.71 -7.97 40.82
C THR A 519 25.19 -6.54 41.08
N THR A 520 24.65 -5.60 40.33
CA THR A 520 24.73 -4.17 40.63
C THR A 520 23.33 -3.72 40.99
N ASN A 521 23.16 -3.20 42.20
CA ASN A 521 21.86 -2.85 42.73
C ASN A 521 21.80 -1.37 43.06
N MET A 522 20.63 -0.76 42.87
CA MET A 522 20.34 0.61 43.24
C MET A 522 18.98 0.70 43.95
N PHE A 523 18.95 1.25 45.15
CA PHE A 523 17.72 1.66 45.84
C PHE A 523 17.42 3.14 45.60
N VAL A 524 16.14 3.44 45.47
CA VAL A 524 15.57 4.78 45.44
C VAL A 524 14.41 4.81 46.44
N SER A 525 14.47 5.73 47.40
CA SER A 525 13.48 5.85 48.48
C SER A 525 13.38 7.28 49.01
N ALA A 526 12.40 7.56 49.87
CA ALA A 526 12.30 8.83 50.58
C ALA A 526 13.50 9.04 51.53
N SER A 527 13.92 10.30 51.70
CA SER A 527 15.09 10.69 52.50
C SER A 527 15.01 10.27 53.97
N ASN A 528 13.82 10.23 54.56
CA ASN A 528 13.58 9.74 55.92
C ASN A 528 12.84 8.38 55.88
N ASN A 529 13.52 7.31 55.48
CA ASN A 529 12.93 5.98 55.40
C ASN A 529 13.64 5.01 56.36
N ALA A 530 13.06 4.84 57.56
CA ALA A 530 13.61 3.99 58.61
C ALA A 530 13.82 2.53 58.18
N PHE A 531 12.98 2.00 57.29
CA PHE A 531 13.14 0.63 56.78
C PHE A 531 14.38 0.51 55.89
N VAL A 532 14.64 1.50 55.04
CA VAL A 532 15.88 1.55 54.23
C VAL A 532 17.10 1.69 55.14
N ASP A 533 17.02 2.57 56.13
CA ASP A 533 18.14 2.84 57.04
C ASP A 533 18.49 1.60 57.87
N GLU A 534 17.51 0.81 58.29
CA GLU A 534 17.69 -0.49 58.95
C GLU A 534 18.32 -1.52 58.00
N VAL A 535 17.75 -1.72 56.80
CA VAL A 535 18.22 -2.70 55.83
C VAL A 535 19.64 -2.40 55.33
N ILE A 536 19.98 -1.12 55.16
CA ILE A 536 21.30 -0.67 54.71
C ILE A 536 22.30 -0.67 55.87
N GLY A 537 21.89 -0.23 57.06
CA GLY A 537 22.71 -0.18 58.26
C GLY A 537 23.24 -1.54 58.68
N GLU A 538 22.44 -2.59 58.54
CA GLU A 538 22.82 -3.96 58.88
C GLU A 538 23.72 -4.65 57.83
N MET A 539 23.54 -4.39 56.53
CA MET A 539 24.15 -5.22 55.46
C MET A 539 25.02 -4.49 54.43
N ILE A 540 24.82 -3.19 54.18
CA ILE A 540 25.39 -2.47 53.01
C ILE A 540 26.48 -1.45 53.42
N SER A 541 26.65 -1.19 54.72
CA SER A 541 27.39 -0.05 55.28
C SER A 541 28.90 0.05 54.98
N THR A 542 29.53 -0.92 54.30
CA THR A 542 30.98 -0.89 54.04
C THR A 542 31.42 -0.91 52.56
N ARG A 543 30.52 -1.08 51.58
CA ARG A 543 30.91 -1.30 50.16
C ARG A 543 30.02 -0.63 49.09
N GLY A 544 29.20 0.36 49.46
CA GLY A 544 28.28 1.05 48.55
C GLY A 544 28.56 2.55 48.38
N TRP A 545 27.98 3.14 47.32
CA TRP A 545 27.86 4.58 47.14
C TRP A 545 26.47 5.02 47.59
N SER A 546 26.38 6.09 48.37
CA SER A 546 25.10 6.65 48.80
C SER A 546 25.07 8.16 48.55
N SER A 547 23.88 8.67 48.25
CA SER A 547 23.63 10.10 48.09
C SER A 547 22.20 10.42 48.50
N SER A 548 22.02 11.47 49.28
CA SER A 548 20.71 11.93 49.73
C SER A 548 20.47 13.38 49.34
N SER A 549 19.22 13.67 48.99
CA SER A 549 18.67 15.02 48.84
C SER A 549 17.64 15.26 49.95
N ILE A 550 17.03 16.44 49.95
CA ILE A 550 15.98 16.80 50.94
C ILE A 550 14.81 15.79 50.92
N THR A 551 14.50 15.22 49.75
CA THR A 551 13.30 14.37 49.57
C THR A 551 13.61 12.91 49.25
N THR A 552 14.77 12.61 48.67
CA THR A 552 15.08 11.29 48.10
C THR A 552 16.47 10.85 48.51
N GLN A 553 16.64 9.56 48.79
CA GLN A 553 17.95 8.93 48.97
C GLN A 553 18.17 7.81 47.97
N TYR A 554 19.42 7.70 47.52
CA TYR A 554 19.94 6.74 46.56
C TYR A 554 21.05 5.93 47.21
N HIS A 555 21.00 4.61 47.03
CA HIS A 555 22.03 3.71 47.51
C HIS A 555 22.39 2.69 46.44
N LEU A 556 23.64 2.68 46.03
CA LEU A 556 24.20 1.80 45.01
C LEU A 556 25.19 0.83 45.65
N TRP A 557 25.07 -0.46 45.38
CA TRP A 557 26.03 -1.45 45.88
C TRP A 557 26.22 -2.61 44.91
N PHE A 558 27.33 -3.32 45.09
CA PHE A 558 27.61 -4.58 44.40
C PHE A 558 27.24 -5.76 45.31
N GLY A 559 26.46 -6.68 44.77
CA GLY A 559 25.93 -7.84 45.48
C GLY A 559 26.15 -9.14 44.74
N VAL A 560 25.49 -10.20 45.20
CA VAL A 560 25.52 -11.53 44.59
C VAL A 560 24.13 -12.15 44.63
N GLN A 561 23.71 -12.76 43.54
CA GLN A 561 22.42 -13.47 43.54
C GLN A 561 22.58 -14.89 43.03
N SER A 562 21.70 -15.76 43.54
CA SER A 562 21.50 -17.11 43.04
C SER A 562 20.12 -17.23 42.39
N ARG A 563 20.02 -18.06 41.36
CA ARG A 563 18.77 -18.34 40.67
C ARG A 563 18.67 -19.80 40.28
N PHE A 564 17.53 -20.38 40.58
CA PHE A 564 17.06 -21.61 39.95
C PHE A 564 16.03 -21.26 38.87
N ARG A 565 16.17 -21.79 37.65
CA ARG A 565 15.32 -21.47 36.50
C ARG A 565 14.84 -22.73 35.81
N LEU A 566 13.52 -22.85 35.67
CA LEU A 566 12.83 -23.87 34.91
C LEU A 566 12.33 -23.27 33.59
N VAL A 567 12.75 -23.83 32.46
CA VAL A 567 12.26 -23.46 31.11
C VAL A 567 11.08 -24.37 30.74
N LEU A 568 9.98 -23.77 30.30
CA LEU A 568 8.71 -24.46 29.99
C LEU A 568 8.64 -24.94 28.54
#